data_AF-A0A925K332-F1
#
_entry.id   AF-A0A925K332-F1
#
_cell.length_a   1.000
_cell.length_b   1.000
_cell.length_c   1.000
_cell.angle_alpha   90.00
_cell.angle_beta   90.00
_cell.angle_gamma   90.00
#
_symmetry.space_group_name_H-M   'P 1'
#
loop_
_entity.id
_entity.type
_entity.pdbx_description
1 polymer ?
#
loop_
_entity_poly.entity_id
_entity_poly.type
_entity_poly.pdbx_seq_one_letter_code
_entity_poly.pdbx_strand_id
1 'polypeptide(L)'
;MERRHQTENFLQGKWIFNNDKVIGDETCQYIEYLINNYLEKRATDKAGWEVLYIDPEDNRYWELTYMQGELHGGGPPTLKVVSQEYIQNKY
;
A
#
# COMPACT_ATOMS: atom_id res chain seq x y z
N MET A 1 1.29 -12.34 15.81
CA MET A 1 1.51 -12.10 14.37
C MET A 1 2.76 -11.27 14.24
N GLU A 2 3.78 -11.76 13.54
CA GLU A 2 5.04 -11.04 13.35
C GLU A 2 4.81 -9.82 12.45
N ARG A 3 5.29 -8.64 12.86
CA ARG A 3 5.08 -7.37 12.14
C ARG A 3 6.07 -7.26 10.98
N ARG A 4 5.78 -7.95 9.88
CA ARG A 4 6.64 -8.01 8.68
C ARG A 4 7.01 -6.62 8.12
N HIS A 5 6.12 -5.63 8.23
CA HIS A 5 6.41 -4.28 7.74
C HIS A 5 7.54 -3.56 8.50
N GLN A 6 7.92 -3.98 9.72
CA GLN A 6 9.00 -3.34 10.47
C GLN A 6 10.39 -3.60 9.86
N THR A 7 10.57 -4.70 9.12
CA THR A 7 11.83 -5.04 8.44
C THR A 7 11.75 -4.92 6.93
N GLU A 8 10.54 -5.03 6.37
CA GLU A 8 10.30 -4.88 4.94
C GLU A 8 10.09 -3.41 4.57
N ASN A 9 10.50 -3.02 3.36
CA ASN A 9 10.28 -1.69 2.80
C ASN A 9 9.36 -1.71 1.57
N PHE A 10 8.84 -2.89 1.22
CA PHE A 10 8.03 -3.11 0.04
C PHE A 10 7.11 -4.30 0.26
N LEU A 11 5.80 -4.05 0.16
CA LEU A 11 4.74 -5.04 0.26
C LEU A 11 3.92 -4.96 -1.03
N GLN A 12 3.84 -6.05 -1.77
CA GLN A 12 3.10 -6.10 -3.02
C GLN A 12 2.08 -7.24 -2.97
N GLY A 13 0.82 -6.85 -2.95
CA GLY A 13 -0.29 -7.78 -3.12
C GLY A 13 -0.26 -8.47 -4.48
N LYS A 14 -0.88 -9.64 -4.55
CA LYS A 14 -1.08 -10.37 -5.80
C LYS A 14 -2.51 -10.84 -5.94
N TRP A 15 -3.03 -10.72 -7.14
CA TRP A 15 -4.27 -11.39 -7.53
C TRP A 15 -4.01 -12.87 -7.76
N ILE A 16 -4.71 -13.71 -7.01
CA ILE A 16 -4.73 -15.16 -7.16
C ILE A 16 -6.03 -15.53 -7.86
N PHE A 17 -5.91 -16.29 -8.94
CA PHE A 17 -7.06 -16.89 -9.62
C PHE A 17 -7.41 -18.20 -8.93
N ASN A 18 -8.58 -18.28 -8.32
CA ASN A 18 -9.09 -19.49 -7.68
C ASN A 18 -10.53 -19.74 -8.15
N ASN A 19 -10.72 -20.80 -8.93
CA ASN A 19 -12.03 -21.29 -9.39
C ASN A 19 -12.97 -20.14 -9.86
N ASP A 20 -12.54 -19.42 -10.90
CA ASP A 20 -13.26 -18.28 -11.53
C ASP A 20 -13.38 -17.00 -10.69
N LYS A 21 -12.74 -16.94 -9.52
CA LYS A 21 -12.67 -15.72 -8.70
C LYS A 21 -11.25 -15.18 -8.65
N VAL A 22 -11.13 -13.86 -8.74
CA VAL A 22 -9.91 -13.13 -8.44
C VAL A 22 -9.94 -12.78 -6.95
N ILE A 23 -9.00 -13.31 -6.18
CA ILE A 23 -8.86 -13.03 -4.74
C ILE A 23 -7.50 -12.43 -4.45
N GLY A 24 -7.41 -11.56 -3.44
CA GLY A 24 -6.13 -11.06 -2.95
C GLY A 24 -5.39 -12.13 -2.16
N ASP A 25 -4.07 -12.19 -2.34
CA ASP A 25 -3.19 -13.01 -1.49
C ASP A 25 -3.17 -12.50 -0.03
N GLU A 26 -2.42 -13.21 0.82
CA GLU A 26 -2.23 -12.80 2.21
C GLU A 26 -1.59 -11.41 2.32
N THR A 27 -0.76 -11.02 1.35
CA THR A 27 -0.13 -9.69 1.30
C THR A 27 -1.19 -8.61 1.05
N CYS A 28 -2.16 -8.82 0.15
CA CYS A 28 -3.30 -7.92 0.00
C CYS A 28 -4.03 -7.73 1.33
N GLN A 29 -4.37 -8.82 2.02
CA GLN A 29 -5.07 -8.77 3.31
C GLN A 29 -4.25 -8.03 4.37
N TYR A 30 -2.92 -8.23 4.37
CA TYR A 30 -2.03 -7.56 5.29
C TYR A 30 -1.92 -6.05 5.01
N ILE A 31 -1.80 -5.65 3.75
CA ILE A 31 -1.80 -4.23 3.35
C ILE A 31 -3.11 -3.57 3.76
N GLU A 32 -4.25 -4.20 3.48
CA GLU A 32 -5.58 -3.72 3.90
C GLU A 32 -5.67 -3.58 5.43
N TYR A 33 -5.14 -4.54 6.18
CA TYR A 33 -5.08 -4.42 7.64
C TYR A 33 -4.25 -3.21 8.07
N LEU A 34 -3.06 -3.00 7.48
CA LEU A 34 -2.17 -1.89 7.82
C LEU A 34 -2.84 -0.55 7.56
N ILE A 35 -3.40 -0.32 6.38
CA ILE A 35 -3.99 0.98 6.02
C ILE A 35 -5.28 1.31 6.80
N ASN A 36 -6.01 0.29 7.26
CA ASN A 36 -7.26 0.48 7.99
C ASN A 36 -7.09 0.54 9.52
N ASN A 37 -6.01 -0.04 10.07
CA ASN A 37 -5.88 -0.23 11.53
C ASN A 37 -4.58 0.30 12.13
N TYR A 38 -3.57 0.62 11.33
CA TYR A 38 -2.23 0.88 11.85
C TYR A 38 -1.58 2.12 11.24
N LEU A 39 -1.47 2.19 9.92
CA LEU A 39 -0.84 3.30 9.21
C LEU A 39 -1.74 4.52 9.22
N GLU A 40 -1.15 5.70 9.47
CA GLU A 40 -1.88 6.96 9.47
C GLU A 40 -1.81 7.63 8.10
N LYS A 41 -2.97 7.85 7.47
CA LYS A 41 -3.04 8.59 6.20
C LYS A 41 -2.56 10.03 6.38
N ARG A 42 -1.62 10.46 5.55
CA ARG A 42 -1.05 11.82 5.55
C ARG A 42 -1.49 12.66 4.37
N ALA A 43 -1.50 12.08 3.17
CA ALA A 43 -1.86 12.82 1.96
C ALA A 43 -2.42 11.88 0.89
N THR A 44 -3.03 12.47 -0.12
CA THR A 44 -3.37 11.83 -1.39
C THR A 44 -2.76 12.70 -2.48
N ASP A 45 -2.27 12.09 -3.55
CA ASP A 45 -1.63 12.81 -4.64
C ASP A 45 -2.66 13.68 -5.39
N LYS A 46 -2.18 14.57 -6.26
CA LYS A 46 -3.05 15.50 -7.00
C LYS A 46 -4.07 14.80 -7.89
N ALA A 47 -3.78 13.59 -8.37
CA ALA A 47 -4.69 12.84 -9.23
C ALA A 47 -5.65 11.93 -8.44
N GLY A 48 -5.46 11.78 -7.12
CA GLY A 48 -6.36 10.99 -6.27
C GLY A 48 -6.09 9.49 -6.27
N TRP A 49 -5.00 9.03 -6.91
CA TRP A 49 -4.68 7.62 -7.14
C TRP A 49 -3.75 7.03 -6.10
N GLU A 50 -2.88 7.86 -5.52
CA GLU A 50 -1.81 7.42 -4.65
C GLU A 50 -1.99 8.06 -3.28
N VAL A 51 -1.79 7.26 -2.24
CA VAL A 51 -2.05 7.68 -0.87
C VAL A 51 -0.78 7.54 -0.05
N LEU A 52 -0.37 8.62 0.56
CA LEU A 52 0.75 8.65 1.48
C LEU A 52 0.26 8.32 2.90
N TYR A 53 0.92 7.38 3.52
CA TYR A 53 0.76 6.98 4.90
C TYR A 53 2.06 7.18 5.68
N ILE A 54 1.97 7.25 7.01
CA ILE A 54 3.12 7.16 7.91
C ILE A 54 2.93 5.99 8.87
N ASP A 55 4.03 5.32 9.17
CA ASP A 55 4.13 4.37 10.27
C ASP A 55 4.33 5.14 11.59
N PRO A 56 3.40 5.05 12.57
CA PRO A 56 3.52 5.77 13.82
C PRO A 56 4.62 5.24 14.75
N GLU A 57 5.13 4.01 14.55
CA GLU A 57 6.18 3.44 15.41
C GLU A 57 7.59 3.87 15.01
N ASP A 58 7.86 3.97 13.71
CA ASP A 58 9.22 4.26 13.20
C ASP A 58 9.32 5.51 12.30
N ASN A 59 8.19 6.18 12.06
CA ASN A 59 8.07 7.38 11.21
C ASN A 59 8.46 7.18 9.74
N ARG A 60 8.50 5.93 9.24
CA ARG A 60 8.67 5.69 7.81
C ARG A 60 7.41 6.06 7.04
N TYR A 61 7.61 6.66 5.89
CA TYR A 61 6.53 6.99 4.97
C TYR A 61 6.28 5.84 4.01
N TRP A 62 5.01 5.51 3.85
CA TRP A 62 4.55 4.44 2.97
C TRP A 62 3.62 5.00 1.91
N GLU A 63 3.95 4.80 0.65
CA GLU A 63 3.07 5.13 -0.47
C GLU A 63 2.25 3.91 -0.87
N LEU A 64 0.93 4.05 -0.84
CA LEU A 64 -0.04 3.10 -1.35
C LEU A 64 -0.32 3.42 -2.83
N THR A 65 -0.15 2.40 -3.66
CA THR A 65 -0.49 2.43 -5.09
C THR A 65 -1.27 1.18 -5.46
N TYR A 66 -2.11 1.28 -6.49
CA TYR A 66 -2.77 0.14 -7.10
C TYR A 66 -2.23 -0.01 -8.52
N MET A 67 -1.40 -1.03 -8.77
CA MET A 67 -0.87 -1.26 -10.12
C MET A 67 -2.05 -1.47 -11.08
N GLN A 68 -2.07 -0.89 -12.27
CA GLN A 68 -3.16 -1.07 -13.25
C GLN A 68 -4.54 -0.59 -12.75
N GLY A 69 -4.59 0.49 -11.94
CA GLY A 69 -5.84 1.11 -11.47
C GLY A 69 -6.80 1.60 -12.58
N GLU A 70 -6.34 1.64 -13.83
CA GLU A 70 -7.16 1.96 -15.01
C GLU A 70 -8.09 0.81 -15.43
N LEU A 71 -7.86 -0.42 -14.95
CA LEU A 71 -8.78 -1.54 -15.18
C LEU A 71 -9.93 -1.49 -14.18
N HIS A 72 -11.17 -1.58 -14.67
CA HIS A 72 -12.38 -1.72 -13.86
C HIS A 72 -12.24 -2.91 -12.89
N GLY A 73 -11.85 -2.62 -11.64
CA GLY A 73 -11.54 -3.61 -10.61
C GLY A 73 -10.28 -3.32 -9.81
N GLY A 74 -9.36 -2.48 -10.33
CA GLY A 74 -8.07 -2.16 -9.72
C GLY A 74 -7.10 -3.35 -9.73
N GLY A 75 -5.81 -3.12 -9.92
CA GLY A 75 -4.83 -4.16 -9.59
C GLY A 75 -4.57 -4.23 -8.08
N PRO A 76 -3.72 -5.16 -7.64
CA PRO A 76 -3.54 -5.42 -6.22
C PRO A 76 -2.84 -4.23 -5.53
N PRO A 77 -3.15 -3.98 -4.25
CA PRO A 77 -2.53 -2.91 -3.48
C PRO A 77 -1.05 -3.17 -3.30
N THR A 78 -0.26 -2.10 -3.35
CA THR A 78 1.18 -2.11 -3.12
C THR A 78 1.53 -0.99 -2.16
N LEU A 79 2.23 -1.33 -1.07
CA LEU A 79 2.82 -0.38 -0.14
C LEU A 79 4.33 -0.36 -0.33
N LYS A 80 4.89 0.83 -0.52
CA LYS A 80 6.33 1.03 -0.66
C LYS A 80 6.83 2.12 0.26
N VAL A 81 7.92 1.88 0.97
CA VAL A 81 8.60 2.93 1.73
C VAL A 81 9.21 3.94 0.78
N VAL A 82 8.92 5.22 1.02
CA VAL A 82 9.41 6.35 0.22
C VAL A 82 10.22 7.31 1.07
N SER A 83 11.17 8.00 0.45
CA SER A 83 12.00 9.00 1.13
C SER A 83 11.24 10.31 1.30
N GLN A 84 11.67 11.12 2.28
CA GLN A 84 11.11 12.45 2.48
C GLN A 84 11.30 13.36 1.25
N GLU A 85 12.43 13.26 0.56
CA GLU A 85 12.70 13.99 -0.67
C GLU A 85 11.71 13.63 -1.79
N TYR A 86 11.38 12.34 -1.93
CA TYR A 86 10.37 11.91 -2.89
C TYR A 86 9.00 12.52 -2.59
N ILE A 87 8.61 12.53 -1.31
CA ILE A 87 7.34 13.09 -0.87
C ILE A 87 7.27 14.58 -1.19
N GLN A 88 8.30 15.34 -0.84
CA GLN A 88 8.35 16.80 -1.07
C GLN A 88 8.26 17.19 -2.56
N ASN A 89 8.72 16.33 -3.46
CA ASN A 89 8.64 16.59 -4.90
C ASN A 89 7.28 16.23 -5.50
N LYS A 90 6.56 15.28 -4.90
CA LYS A 90 5.34 14.69 -5.46
C LYS A 90 4.05 15.22 -4.83
N TYR A 91 4.02 15.36 -3.51
CA TYR A 91 2.87 15.79 -2.70
C TYR A 91 3.08 17.23 -2.24
#